data_AF-A0A4J2G9G6-F1
#
_entry.id   AF-A0A4J2G9G6-F1
#
_cell.length_a   1.000
_cell.length_b   1.000
_cell.length_c   1.000
_cell.angle_alpha   90.00
_cell.angle_beta   90.00
_cell.angle_gamma   90.00
#
_symmetry.space_group_name_H-M   'P 1'
#
loop_
_entity.id
_entity.type
_entity.pdbx_description
1 polymer ?
#
loop_
_entity_poly.entity_id
_entity_poly.type
_entity_poly.pdbx_seq_one_letter_code
_entity_poly.pdbx_strand_id
1 'polypeptide(L)'
;MHIHYNTNQTTLPLEISSFLPQDHLVFTIEKVVNTDEKEVNHLIKYAMFDKEQKRGYKQSARNLANWHYNDKEDSYTHPDGWYYRFHHTKHQKTQTDFQQEIKVYYADEPESAPQKGLYMNERYQNLKAKECQALLSPQGRQIFAQRKIDVEPVFGQIKASLGYKRCNLRGK
;
A
#
# COMPACT_ATOMS: atom_id res chain seq x y z
N MET A 1 -42.94 5.27 1.91
CA MET A 1 -42.40 5.18 3.27
C MET A 1 -40.88 5.34 3.16
N HIS A 2 -40.38 6.57 3.27
CA HIS A 2 -38.94 6.85 3.17
C HIS A 2 -38.31 6.62 4.54
N ILE A 3 -37.48 5.59 4.65
CA ILE A 3 -36.71 5.32 5.87
C ILE A 3 -35.55 6.32 5.86
N HIS A 4 -35.64 7.34 6.72
CA HIS A 4 -34.53 8.24 7.00
C HIS A 4 -33.51 7.49 7.84
N TYR A 5 -32.39 7.10 7.23
CA TYR A 5 -31.24 6.57 7.98
C TYR A 5 -30.50 7.73 8.65
N ASN A 6 -30.45 7.71 9.98
CA ASN A 6 -29.67 8.62 10.81
C ASN A 6 -28.22 8.10 10.88
N THR A 7 -27.25 8.95 10.57
CA THR A 7 -25.80 8.68 10.56
C THR A 7 -25.20 8.37 11.94
N ASN A 8 -25.97 8.44 13.02
CA ASN A 8 -25.56 8.13 14.38
C ASN A 8 -26.04 6.76 14.88
N GLN A 9 -26.60 5.91 14.01
CA GLN A 9 -26.69 4.50 14.35
C GLN A 9 -25.27 3.93 14.30
N THR A 10 -24.72 3.66 15.48
CA THR A 10 -23.58 2.78 15.69
C THR A 10 -23.86 1.54 14.84
N THR A 11 -23.23 1.48 13.68
CA THR A 11 -23.17 0.25 12.91
C THR A 11 -22.38 -0.65 13.83
N LEU A 12 -23.06 -1.49 14.60
CA LEU A 12 -22.41 -2.66 15.20
C LEU A 12 -21.55 -3.22 14.05
N PRO A 13 -20.25 -3.45 14.25
CA PRO A 13 -19.45 -4.11 13.22
C PRO A 13 -20.11 -5.47 13.03
N LEU A 14 -20.99 -5.51 12.05
CA LEU A 14 -21.77 -6.66 11.68
C LEU A 14 -20.74 -7.55 11.03
N GLU A 15 -20.18 -8.44 11.84
CA GLU A 15 -19.14 -9.37 11.44
C GLU A 15 -19.58 -10.02 10.14
N ILE A 16 -18.75 -9.90 9.11
CA ILE A 16 -19.08 -10.32 7.75
C ILE A 16 -19.50 -11.81 7.75
N SER A 17 -18.96 -12.60 8.68
CA SER A 17 -19.27 -14.01 8.96
C SER A 17 -20.73 -14.29 9.35
N SER A 18 -21.48 -13.27 9.76
CA SER A 18 -22.91 -13.39 10.09
C SER A 18 -23.83 -13.25 8.87
N PHE A 19 -23.33 -12.69 7.76
CA PHE A 19 -24.12 -12.45 6.54
C PHE A 19 -23.73 -13.36 5.38
N LEU A 20 -22.48 -13.82 5.38
CA LEU A 20 -21.91 -14.59 4.30
C LEU A 20 -21.50 -15.96 4.86
N PRO A 21 -21.83 -17.06 4.17
CA PRO A 21 -21.41 -18.38 4.60
C PRO A 21 -19.88 -18.51 4.47
N GLN A 22 -19.26 -19.39 5.26
CA GLN A 22 -17.80 -19.44 5.39
C GLN A 22 -17.06 -19.83 4.08
N ASP A 23 -17.76 -20.47 3.16
CA ASP A 23 -17.34 -20.82 1.80
C ASP A 23 -17.51 -19.68 0.79
N HIS A 24 -18.05 -18.54 1.22
CA HIS A 24 -18.23 -17.36 0.38
C HIS A 24 -16.88 -16.79 -0.09
N LEU A 25 -16.88 -16.29 -1.33
CA LEU A 25 -15.69 -15.74 -2.01
C LEU A 25 -14.96 -14.69 -1.16
N VAL A 26 -15.69 -13.91 -0.36
CA VAL A 26 -15.12 -12.86 0.51
C VAL A 26 -14.15 -13.42 1.55
N PHE A 27 -14.47 -14.53 2.23
CA PHE A 27 -13.53 -15.16 3.19
C PHE A 27 -12.40 -15.88 2.49
N THR A 28 -12.63 -16.35 1.26
CA THR A 28 -11.56 -16.92 0.43
C THR A 28 -10.57 -15.84 0.02
N ILE A 29 -11.05 -14.67 -0.39
CA ILE A 29 -10.23 -13.49 -0.69
C ILE A 29 -9.50 -13.05 0.57
N GLU A 30 -10.18 -12.95 1.71
CA GLU A 30 -9.56 -12.57 2.98
C GLU A 30 -8.44 -13.53 3.39
N LYS A 31 -8.67 -14.86 3.32
CA LYS A 31 -7.62 -15.85 3.54
C LYS A 31 -6.47 -15.73 2.54
N VAL A 32 -6.75 -15.55 1.24
CA VAL A 32 -5.69 -15.39 0.23
C VAL A 32 -4.89 -14.10 0.43
N VAL A 33 -5.52 -13.03 0.91
CA VAL A 33 -4.87 -11.75 1.19
C VAL A 33 -4.05 -11.81 2.49
N ASN A 34 -4.54 -12.53 3.50
CA ASN A 34 -3.91 -12.58 4.82
C ASN A 34 -2.91 -13.72 4.99
N THR A 35 -2.99 -14.76 4.15
CA THR A 35 -2.09 -15.91 4.20
C THR A 35 -1.12 -15.83 3.02
N ASP A 36 0.14 -15.47 3.29
CA ASP A 36 1.28 -15.50 2.34
C ASP A 36 1.58 -16.94 1.80
N GLU A 37 0.78 -17.95 2.15
CA GLU A 37 1.03 -19.40 1.93
C GLU A 37 0.71 -19.92 0.53
N LYS A 38 0.14 -19.12 -0.37
CA LYS A 38 -0.08 -19.57 -1.75
C LYS A 38 0.73 -18.70 -2.70
N GLU A 39 1.35 -19.33 -3.69
CA GLU A 39 1.98 -18.74 -4.88
C GLU A 39 0.97 -17.97 -5.77
N VAL A 40 0.06 -17.22 -5.16
CA VAL A 40 -0.85 -16.33 -5.85
C VAL A 40 -0.05 -15.09 -6.20
N ASN A 41 0.27 -14.98 -7.49
CA ASN A 41 0.79 -13.76 -8.09
C ASN A 41 -0.28 -12.67 -7.96
N HIS A 42 -0.15 -11.89 -6.90
CA HIS A 42 -0.95 -10.69 -6.72
C HIS A 42 -0.42 -9.60 -7.66
N LEU A 43 -1.35 -8.72 -8.07
CA LEU A 43 -1.06 -7.56 -8.90
C LEU A 43 -1.72 -6.37 -8.21
N ILE A 44 -1.23 -6.07 -7.01
CA ILE A 44 -1.80 -5.06 -6.14
C ILE A 44 -0.94 -3.81 -6.25
N LYS A 45 -1.58 -2.76 -6.74
CA LYS A 45 -0.95 -1.47 -6.87
C LYS A 45 -0.91 -0.76 -5.51
N TYR A 46 0.29 -0.49 -5.01
CA TYR A 46 0.48 0.37 -3.84
C TYR A 46 0.33 1.86 -4.20
N ALA A 47 0.00 2.70 -3.22
CA ALA A 47 -0.40 4.10 -3.43
C ALA A 47 0.61 4.94 -4.22
N MET A 48 1.91 4.71 -4.02
CA MET A 48 2.99 5.48 -4.65
C MET A 48 3.39 4.95 -6.04
N PHE A 49 2.87 3.82 -6.50
CA PHE A 49 3.33 3.12 -7.72
C PHE A 49 3.31 4.01 -8.99
N ASP A 50 2.22 4.73 -9.24
CA ASP A 50 2.16 5.62 -10.42
C ASP A 50 3.12 6.80 -10.29
N LYS A 51 3.24 7.34 -9.07
CA LYS A 51 4.07 8.52 -8.79
C LYS A 51 5.54 8.16 -9.00
N GLU A 52 5.93 6.97 -8.58
CA GLU A 52 7.28 6.44 -8.73
C GLU A 52 7.72 6.25 -10.19
N GLN A 53 6.77 6.02 -11.09
CA GLN A 53 7.06 5.88 -12.51
C GLN A 53 7.33 7.20 -13.23
N LYS A 54 6.87 8.33 -12.69
CA LYS A 54 7.03 9.65 -13.32
C LYS A 54 8.50 10.06 -13.35
N ARG A 55 8.94 10.66 -14.47
CA ARG A 55 10.33 11.11 -14.68
C ARG A 55 10.85 12.00 -13.54
N GLY A 56 10.06 13.01 -13.14
CA GLY A 56 10.45 13.94 -12.08
C GLY A 56 10.59 13.26 -10.70
N TYR A 57 9.87 12.16 -10.46
CA TYR A 57 10.11 11.37 -9.26
C TYR A 57 11.43 10.62 -9.38
N LYS A 58 11.64 9.86 -10.45
CA LYS A 58 12.90 9.10 -10.64
C LYS A 58 14.17 9.94 -10.53
N GLN A 59 14.12 11.22 -10.91
CA GLN A 59 15.27 12.13 -10.85
C GLN A 59 15.46 12.85 -9.50
N SER A 60 14.51 12.73 -8.57
CA SER A 60 14.56 13.48 -7.31
C SER A 60 15.57 12.88 -6.34
N ALA A 61 16.47 13.72 -5.81
CA ALA A 61 17.46 13.33 -4.80
C ALA A 61 16.84 12.86 -3.48
N ARG A 62 15.57 13.22 -3.21
CA ARG A 62 14.83 12.79 -2.00
C ARG A 62 14.41 11.32 -2.02
N ASN A 63 14.53 10.66 -3.16
CA ASN A 63 14.09 9.28 -3.28
C ASN A 63 15.21 8.33 -2.91
N LEU A 64 14.89 7.45 -1.97
CA LEU A 64 15.78 6.40 -1.47
C LEU A 64 16.39 5.53 -2.58
N ALA A 65 15.66 5.30 -3.68
CA ALA A 65 16.19 4.54 -4.83
C ALA A 65 17.42 5.17 -5.49
N ASN A 66 17.65 6.47 -5.25
CA ASN A 66 18.80 7.22 -5.75
C ASN A 66 19.93 7.33 -4.71
N TRP A 67 19.76 6.73 -3.52
CA TRP A 67 20.75 6.76 -2.45
C TRP A 67 21.60 5.50 -2.54
N HIS A 68 22.88 5.61 -2.19
CA HIS A 68 23.79 4.48 -2.18
C HIS A 68 23.81 3.84 -0.78
N TYR A 69 23.60 2.53 -0.69
CA TYR A 69 23.74 1.80 0.58
C TYR A 69 25.14 1.23 0.72
N ASN A 70 25.76 1.41 1.89
CA ASN A 70 27.06 0.83 2.23
C ASN A 70 26.88 -0.26 3.30
N ASP A 71 27.06 -1.52 2.88
CA ASP A 71 26.91 -2.71 3.73
C ASP A 71 27.92 -2.76 4.90
N LYS A 72 29.08 -2.10 4.78
CA LYS A 72 30.13 -2.19 5.81
C LYS A 72 29.84 -1.35 7.05
N GLU A 73 29.14 -0.24 6.88
CA GLU A 73 28.90 0.76 7.92
C GLU A 73 27.40 0.88 8.26
N ASP A 74 26.55 0.05 7.64
CA ASP A 74 25.08 0.16 7.68
C ASP A 74 24.63 1.61 7.51
N SER A 75 25.08 2.24 6.43
CA SER A 75 24.86 3.66 6.16
C SER A 75 24.33 3.91 4.75
N TYR A 76 23.51 4.94 4.62
CA TYR A 76 23.04 5.44 3.33
C TYR A 76 23.71 6.77 2.99
N THR A 77 24.17 6.90 1.76
CA THR A 77 24.73 8.14 1.21
C THR A 77 23.69 8.83 0.33
N HIS A 78 23.30 10.05 0.73
CA HIS A 78 22.46 10.94 -0.06
C HIS A 78 23.21 11.43 -1.31
N PRO A 79 22.54 11.70 -2.45
CA PRO A 79 23.18 12.30 -3.63
C PRO A 79 23.92 13.60 -3.36
N ASP A 80 23.48 14.36 -2.36
CA ASP A 80 24.09 15.63 -1.91
C ASP A 80 25.28 15.42 -0.94
N GLY A 81 25.70 14.18 -0.70
CA GLY A 81 26.87 13.83 0.13
C GLY A 81 26.60 13.63 1.63
N TRP A 82 25.34 13.70 2.07
CA TRP A 82 24.96 13.44 3.47
C TRP A 82 24.99 11.95 3.80
N TYR A 83 25.52 11.60 4.98
CA TYR A 83 25.55 10.22 5.47
C TYR A 83 24.45 10.01 6.52
N TYR A 84 23.68 8.94 6.34
CA TYR A 84 22.67 8.49 7.28
C TYR A 84 23.10 7.17 7.88
N ARG A 85 23.46 7.17 9.16
CA ARG A 85 23.96 5.97 9.86
C ARG A 85 22.83 5.30 10.63
N PHE A 86 22.90 3.97 10.72
CA PHE A 86 21.96 3.21 11.53
C PHE A 86 22.02 3.67 12.99
N HIS A 87 20.86 3.94 13.57
CA HIS A 87 20.77 4.34 14.98
C HIS A 87 20.08 3.27 15.83
N HIS A 88 18.88 2.83 15.43
CA HIS A 88 18.14 1.82 16.18
C HIS A 88 17.02 1.20 15.32
N THR A 89 16.55 0.05 15.75
CA THR A 89 15.34 -0.59 15.22
C THR A 89 14.15 -0.27 16.10
N LYS A 90 13.05 0.16 15.49
CA LYS A 90 11.76 0.41 16.12
C LYS A 90 10.78 -0.70 15.77
N HIS A 91 10.12 -1.25 16.79
CA HIS A 91 8.99 -2.15 16.60
C HIS A 91 7.68 -1.37 16.77
N GLN A 92 6.76 -1.52 15.82
CA GLN A 92 5.45 -0.90 15.86
C GLN A 92 4.36 -1.95 15.62
N LYS A 93 3.27 -1.87 16.38
CA LYS A 93 2.04 -2.63 16.12
C LYS A 93 1.02 -1.72 15.46
N THR A 94 0.38 -2.20 14.40
CA THR A 94 -0.81 -1.54 13.83
C THR A 94 -2.05 -1.83 14.68
N GLN A 95 -3.16 -1.15 14.38
CA GLN A 95 -4.45 -1.41 15.01
C GLN A 95 -4.96 -2.85 14.81
N THR A 96 -4.43 -3.54 13.80
CA THR A 96 -4.73 -4.93 13.44
C THR A 96 -3.73 -5.93 14.04
N ASP A 97 -3.00 -5.55 15.08
CA ASP A 97 -1.96 -6.35 15.77
C ASP A 97 -0.77 -6.81 14.91
N PHE A 98 -0.65 -6.32 13.68
CA PHE A 98 0.47 -6.64 12.81
C PHE A 98 1.75 -5.97 13.30
N GLN A 99 2.81 -6.76 13.49
CA GLN A 99 4.10 -6.28 13.95
C GLN A 99 4.97 -5.86 12.77
N GLN A 100 5.53 -4.65 12.87
CA GLN A 100 6.45 -4.08 11.88
C GLN A 100 7.78 -3.74 12.54
N GLU A 101 8.85 -4.11 11.85
CA GLU A 101 10.21 -3.73 12.19
C GLU A 101 10.66 -2.61 11.26
N ILE A 102 11.10 -1.49 11.85
CA ILE A 102 11.52 -0.29 11.13
C ILE A 102 12.92 0.08 11.59
N LYS A 103 13.91 -0.04 10.69
CA LYS A 103 15.27 0.45 10.92
C LYS A 103 15.31 1.96 10.74
N VAL A 104 15.85 2.68 11.72
CA VAL A 104 15.91 4.14 11.75
C VAL A 104 17.36 4.59 11.55
N TYR A 105 17.55 5.49 10.58
CA TYR A 105 18.85 6.08 10.25
C TYR A 105 18.79 7.60 10.42
N TYR A 106 19.81 8.17 11.04
CA TYR A 106 19.93 9.61 11.24
C TYR A 106 21.17 10.16 10.57
N ALA A 107 21.08 11.42 10.14
CA ALA A 107 22.25 12.18 9.71
C ALA A 107 23.04 12.63 10.94
N ASP A 108 24.35 12.84 10.77
CA ASP A 108 25.21 13.34 11.84
C ASP A 108 24.77 14.73 12.33
N GLU A 109 24.28 15.58 11.42
CA GLU A 109 23.69 16.89 11.72
C GLU A 109 22.25 16.98 11.20
N PRO A 110 21.25 16.62 12.02
CA PRO A 110 19.85 16.53 11.59
C PRO A 110 19.19 17.89 11.33
N GLU A 111 19.69 19.01 11.89
CA GLU A 111 19.16 20.34 11.58
C GLU A 111 19.53 20.83 10.19
N SER A 112 20.72 20.47 9.71
CA SER A 112 21.28 20.92 8.42
C SER A 112 20.92 19.98 7.26
N ALA A 113 20.59 18.73 7.58
CA ALA A 113 20.28 17.72 6.57
C ALA A 113 18.96 18.01 5.83
N PRO A 114 18.87 17.68 4.53
CA PRO A 114 17.63 17.84 3.75
C PRO A 114 16.47 17.00 4.30
N GLN A 115 16.79 15.94 5.03
CA GLN A 115 15.83 15.06 5.70
C GLN A 115 16.34 14.69 7.08
N LYS A 116 15.49 14.84 8.10
CA LYS A 116 15.88 14.59 9.51
C LYS A 116 16.27 13.15 9.81
N GLY A 117 15.65 12.20 9.12
CA GLY A 117 15.93 10.78 9.29
C GLY A 117 15.26 9.93 8.22
N LEU A 118 15.79 8.72 8.05
CA LEU A 118 15.30 7.71 7.13
C LEU A 118 14.72 6.54 7.93
N TYR A 119 13.52 6.13 7.56
CA TYR A 119 12.80 5.02 8.20
C TYR A 119 12.63 3.90 7.18
N MET A 120 13.30 2.78 7.41
CA MET A 120 13.34 1.66 6.49
C MET A 120 12.56 0.47 7.05
N ASN A 121 11.54 0.03 6.33
CA ASN A 121 10.89 -1.25 6.57
C ASN A 121 11.28 -2.21 5.44
N GLU A 122 12.20 -3.12 5.72
CA GLU A 122 12.78 -4.03 4.73
C GLU A 122 11.73 -4.97 4.13
N ARG A 123 10.86 -5.54 4.97
CA ARG A 123 9.78 -6.42 4.51
C ARG A 123 8.87 -5.70 3.53
N TYR A 124 8.48 -4.46 3.84
CA TYR A 124 7.65 -3.64 2.96
C TYR A 124 8.36 -3.32 1.64
N GLN A 125 9.65 -2.95 1.66
CA GLN A 125 10.40 -2.68 0.42
C GLN A 125 10.51 -3.93 -0.47
N ASN A 126 10.74 -5.10 0.12
CA ASN A 126 10.81 -6.36 -0.62
C ASN A 126 9.47 -6.70 -1.29
N LEU A 127 8.36 -6.60 -0.55
CA LEU A 127 7.02 -6.81 -1.11
C LEU A 127 6.71 -5.81 -2.23
N LYS A 128 7.05 -4.54 -2.02
CA LYS A 128 6.88 -3.47 -3.01
C LYS A 128 7.68 -3.74 -4.28
N ALA A 129 8.92 -4.21 -4.16
CA ALA A 129 9.76 -4.56 -5.29
C ALA A 129 9.19 -5.74 -6.10
N LYS A 130 8.75 -6.79 -5.41
CA LYS A 130 8.08 -7.95 -6.02
C LYS A 130 6.84 -7.53 -6.80
N GLU A 131 5.96 -6.72 -6.19
CA GLU A 131 4.75 -6.21 -6.84
C GLU A 131 5.05 -5.28 -8.01
N CYS A 132 6.05 -4.41 -7.86
CA CYS A 132 6.47 -3.49 -8.93
C CYS A 132 6.95 -4.28 -10.16
N GLN A 133 7.77 -5.31 -9.95
CA GLN A 133 8.24 -6.18 -11.02
C GLN A 133 7.09 -6.93 -11.69
N ALA A 134 6.16 -7.50 -10.91
CA ALA A 134 5.00 -8.21 -11.43
C ALA A 134 4.10 -7.27 -12.26
N LEU A 135 3.78 -6.08 -11.76
CA LEU A 135 2.94 -5.09 -12.43
C LEU A 135 3.59 -4.50 -13.69
N LEU A 136 4.91 -4.37 -13.73
CA LEU A 136 5.64 -3.86 -14.89
C LEU A 136 5.93 -4.92 -15.96
N SER A 137 5.74 -6.20 -15.67
CA SER A 137 5.86 -7.27 -16.67
C SER A 137 4.81 -7.13 -17.79
N PRO A 138 5.09 -7.57 -19.03
CA PRO A 138 4.11 -7.51 -20.13
C PRO A 138 2.79 -8.22 -19.79
N GLN A 139 2.88 -9.42 -19.23
CA GLN A 139 1.73 -10.21 -18.80
C GLN A 139 0.95 -9.53 -17.66
N GLY A 140 1.66 -9.02 -16.65
CA GLY A 140 1.05 -8.31 -15.52
C GLY A 140 0.31 -7.05 -15.95
N ARG A 141 0.87 -6.27 -16.88
CA ARG A 141 0.19 -5.10 -17.47
C ARG A 141 -1.09 -5.49 -18.21
N GLN A 142 -1.06 -6.55 -19.01
CA GLN A 142 -2.22 -7.03 -19.74
C GLN A 142 -3.34 -7.47 -18.79
N ILE A 143 -3.02 -8.30 -17.80
CA ILE A 143 -3.99 -8.76 -16.79
C ILE A 143 -4.56 -7.57 -16.00
N PHE A 144 -3.70 -6.64 -15.58
CA PHE A 144 -4.13 -5.47 -14.81
C PHE A 144 -5.00 -4.51 -15.63
N ALA A 145 -4.73 -4.37 -16.93
CA ALA A 145 -5.59 -3.60 -17.84
C ALA A 145 -6.96 -4.27 -18.01
N GLN A 146 -6.99 -5.59 -18.22
CA GLN A 146 -8.22 -6.37 -18.35
C GLN A 146 -9.08 -6.27 -17.09
N ARG A 147 -8.48 -6.40 -15.90
CA ARG A 147 -9.18 -6.26 -14.60
C ARG A 147 -9.92 -4.93 -14.44
N LYS A 148 -9.40 -3.83 -15.00
CA LYS A 148 -10.08 -2.53 -14.94
C LYS A 148 -11.38 -2.51 -15.75
N ILE A 149 -11.41 -3.26 -16.85
CA ILE A 149 -12.56 -3.36 -17.74
C ILE A 149 -13.58 -4.33 -17.16
N ASP A 150 -13.15 -5.54 -16.76
CA ASP A 150 -14.04 -6.61 -16.31
C ASP A 150 -14.85 -6.24 -15.07
N VAL A 151 -14.28 -5.40 -14.20
CA VAL A 151 -14.89 -4.99 -12.93
C VAL A 151 -15.92 -3.88 -13.12
N GLU A 152 -15.86 -3.12 -14.23
CA GLU A 152 -16.76 -1.99 -14.49
C GLU A 152 -18.23 -2.41 -14.69
N PRO A 153 -18.57 -3.47 -15.47
CA PRO A 153 -19.93 -3.96 -15.61
C PRO A 153 -20.60 -4.32 -14.28
N VAL A 154 -19.87 -4.98 -13.37
CA VAL A 154 -20.40 -5.37 -12.05
C VAL A 154 -20.76 -4.13 -11.24
N PHE A 155 -19.86 -3.14 -11.19
CA PHE A 155 -20.17 -1.87 -10.54
C PHE A 155 -21.28 -1.09 -11.25
N GLY A 156 -21.41 -1.20 -12.57
CA GLY A 156 -22.50 -0.62 -13.35
C GLY A 156 -23.86 -1.21 -12.95
N GLN A 157 -23.94 -2.54 -12.86
CA GLN A 157 -25.14 -3.25 -12.41
C GLN A 157 -25.50 -2.85 -10.97
N ILE A 158 -24.54 -2.87 -10.05
CA ILE A 158 -24.76 -2.45 -8.66
C ILE A 158 -25.29 -1.02 -8.60
N LYS A 159 -24.68 -0.08 -9.36
CA LYS A 159 -25.16 1.31 -9.42
C LYS A 159 -26.58 1.42 -9.97
N ALA A 160 -26.91 0.65 -11.02
CA ALA A 160 -28.24 0.63 -11.60
C ALA A 160 -29.29 0.09 -10.62
N SER A 161 -29.01 -1.05 -9.98
CA SER A 161 -29.90 -1.67 -8.98
C SER A 161 -30.11 -0.79 -7.75
N LEU A 162 -29.09 -0.05 -7.32
CA LEU A 162 -29.17 0.86 -6.17
C LEU A 162 -29.63 2.29 -6.55
N GLY A 163 -29.93 2.56 -7.82
CA GLY A 163 -30.37 3.87 -8.30
C GLY A 163 -29.33 5.00 -8.22
N TYR A 164 -28.04 4.66 -7.99
CA TYR A 164 -26.96 5.66 -7.88
C TYR A 164 -26.50 6.12 -9.26
N LYS A 165 -26.72 7.40 -9.57
CA LYS A 165 -26.20 8.03 -10.81
C LYS A 165 -24.81 8.65 -10.64
N ARG A 166 -24.44 9.09 -9.43
CA ARG A 166 -23.13 9.70 -9.11
C ARG A 166 -22.75 9.39 -7.66
N CYS A 167 -21.48 9.03 -7.42
CA CYS A 167 -20.91 8.97 -6.08
C CYS A 167 -20.32 10.34 -5.74
N ASN A 168 -20.82 11.01 -4.69
CA ASN A 168 -20.17 12.21 -4.18
C ASN A 168 -18.92 11.80 -3.39
N LEU A 169 -17.75 12.05 -3.98
CA LEU A 169 -16.44 11.77 -3.37
C LEU A 169 -16.04 12.78 -2.29
N ARG A 170 -16.83 13.85 -2.11
CA ARG A 170 -16.73 14.78 -0.99
C ARG A 170 -17.91 14.50 -0.08
N GLY A 171 -17.63 14.07 1.16
CA GLY A 171 -18.62 14.05 2.22
C GLY A 171 -19.22 15.45 2.41
N LYS A 172 -20.46 15.52 2.86
CA LYS A 172 -20.96 16.76 3.47
C LYS A 172 -20.30 16.97 4.82
#